data_AF-A0A3Q3D7Q9-F1
#
_entry.id   AF-A0A3Q3D7Q9-F1
#
_cell.length_a   1.000
_cell.length_b   1.000
_cell.length_c   1.000
_cell.angle_alpha   90.00
_cell.angle_beta   90.00
_cell.angle_gamma   90.00
#
_symmetry.space_group_name_H-M   'P 1'
#
loop_
_entity.id
_entity.type
_entity.pdbx_description
1 polymer ?
#
loop_
_entity_poly.entity_id
_entity_poly.type
_entity_poly.pdbx_seq_one_letter_code
_entity_poly.pdbx_strand_id
1 'polypeptide(L)'
;ERLLKQAEMTSAGDSAERREEMEVAMQQVCANIMEYCQILLLQSSAQAQFTICLFSPFGSEPAGRDGGRADLTSSLPNMAYSRAPSLGLVLFLLKNSAADFFRFHQSHRQSLGKLQSLDQLPPEELKELCQGLVPGPGGVEKISSVQRSLLANKRLVQLINNRAKLLALCSYIIETCLFVLWRHLEYYLLHCTPTDPKDSPLPGATLYQSRLADDSFGSLQASTGRGAISRLKSDMAAGFGEALQRKLLEVESLYSQVRSRYTFIQALVRRIRGLLRQPKS
;
A
#
# COMPACT_ATOMS: atom_id res chain seq x y z
N GLU A 1 -39.29 -0.98 -21.08
CA GLU A 1 -38.55 -2.25 -20.86
C GLU A 1 -37.38 -2.51 -21.81
N ARG A 2 -37.52 -2.42 -23.15
CA ARG A 2 -36.39 -2.71 -24.08
C ARG A 2 -35.16 -1.79 -23.93
N LEU A 3 -35.36 -0.51 -23.59
CA LEU A 3 -34.26 0.45 -23.37
C LEU A 3 -33.51 0.23 -22.04
N LEU A 4 -34.20 -0.31 -21.02
CA LEU A 4 -33.58 -0.65 -19.72
C LEU A 4 -32.70 -1.90 -19.86
N LYS A 5 -33.17 -2.93 -20.57
CA LYS A 5 -32.34 -4.10 -20.90
C LYS A 5 -31.10 -3.74 -21.73
N GLN A 6 -31.22 -2.79 -22.65
CA GLN A 6 -30.09 -2.36 -23.48
C GLN A 6 -29.04 -1.57 -22.68
N ALA A 7 -29.44 -0.82 -21.66
CA ALA A 7 -28.53 -0.12 -20.73
C ALA A 7 -27.83 -1.07 -19.74
N GLU A 8 -28.51 -2.13 -19.30
CA GLU A 8 -27.90 -3.21 -18.49
C GLU A 8 -26.89 -4.05 -19.29
N MET A 9 -27.06 -4.14 -20.62
CA MET A 9 -26.19 -4.92 -21.50
C MET A 9 -24.87 -4.23 -21.84
N THR A 10 -24.87 -2.89 -21.94
CA THR A 10 -23.64 -2.10 -22.06
C THR A 10 -22.91 -1.97 -20.72
N SER A 11 -23.61 -2.04 -19.58
CA SER A 11 -22.99 -1.83 -18.27
C SER A 11 -22.11 -2.98 -17.79
N ALA A 12 -22.36 -4.23 -18.19
CA ALA A 12 -21.64 -5.39 -17.64
C ALA A 12 -20.18 -5.51 -18.14
N GLY A 13 -19.94 -5.40 -19.44
CA GLY A 13 -18.57 -5.39 -20.02
C GLY A 13 -17.78 -4.15 -19.62
N ASP A 14 -18.44 -3.00 -19.65
CA ASP A 14 -17.92 -1.70 -19.21
C ASP A 14 -17.62 -1.70 -17.69
N SER A 15 -18.36 -2.46 -16.88
CA SER A 15 -18.10 -2.58 -15.43
C SER A 15 -16.83 -3.34 -15.09
N ALA A 16 -16.43 -4.34 -15.88
CA ALA A 16 -15.24 -5.14 -15.62
C ALA A 16 -13.97 -4.37 -15.97
N GLU A 17 -13.96 -3.72 -17.14
CA GLU A 17 -12.87 -2.84 -17.56
C GLU A 17 -12.75 -1.62 -16.63
N ARG A 18 -13.87 -0.98 -16.28
CA ARG A 18 -13.88 0.13 -15.31
C ARG A 18 -13.41 -0.28 -13.91
N ARG A 19 -13.72 -1.51 -13.47
CA ARG A 19 -13.21 -2.03 -12.19
C ARG A 19 -11.70 -2.23 -12.24
N GLU A 20 -11.18 -2.74 -13.35
CA GLU A 20 -9.75 -2.90 -13.59
C GLU A 20 -9.01 -1.57 -13.63
N GLU A 21 -9.57 -0.56 -14.31
CA GLU A 21 -9.04 0.81 -14.32
C GLU A 21 -9.06 1.44 -12.93
N MET A 22 -10.15 1.25 -12.18
CA MET A 22 -10.27 1.75 -10.81
C MET A 22 -9.22 1.11 -9.89
N GLU A 23 -8.93 -0.19 -10.05
CA GLU A 23 -7.89 -0.88 -9.29
C GLU A 23 -6.50 -0.25 -9.55
N VAL A 24 -6.18 0.07 -10.81
CA VAL A 24 -4.94 0.78 -11.16
C VAL A 24 -4.92 2.18 -10.55
N ALA A 25 -6.00 2.94 -10.72
CA ALA A 25 -6.09 4.30 -10.20
C ALA A 25 -5.92 4.36 -8.68
N MET A 26 -6.51 3.41 -7.94
CA MET A 26 -6.34 3.31 -6.48
C MET A 26 -4.88 3.05 -6.09
N GLN A 27 -4.21 2.11 -6.76
CA GLN A 27 -2.79 1.85 -6.50
C GLN A 27 -1.91 3.05 -6.87
N GLN A 28 -2.26 3.79 -7.92
CA GLN A 28 -1.56 5.00 -8.32
C GLN A 28 -1.68 6.11 -7.27
N VAL A 29 -2.88 6.29 -6.69
CA VAL A 29 -3.10 7.22 -5.59
C VAL A 29 -2.25 6.82 -4.38
N CYS A 30 -2.24 5.54 -4.01
CA CYS A 30 -1.39 5.05 -2.92
C CYS A 30 0.10 5.30 -3.18
N ALA A 31 0.58 5.02 -4.40
CA ALA A 31 1.96 5.26 -4.81
C ALA A 31 2.32 6.75 -4.70
N ASN A 32 1.50 7.65 -5.23
CA ASN A 32 1.75 9.09 -5.21
C ASN A 32 1.75 9.66 -3.79
N ILE A 33 0.83 9.21 -2.92
CA ILE A 33 0.81 9.65 -1.51
C ILE A 33 2.08 9.20 -0.80
N MET A 34 2.49 7.94 -0.99
CA MET A 34 3.70 7.42 -0.36
C MET A 34 4.96 8.09 -0.91
N GLU A 35 5.03 8.35 -2.21
CA GLU A 35 6.10 9.13 -2.86
C GLU A 35 6.21 10.52 -2.24
N TYR A 36 5.09 11.22 -2.08
CA TYR A 36 5.06 12.52 -1.43
C TYR A 36 5.59 12.46 0.01
N CYS A 37 5.19 11.45 0.79
CA CYS A 37 5.75 11.23 2.13
C CYS A 37 7.27 11.01 2.10
N GLN A 38 7.77 10.22 1.14
CA GLN A 38 9.20 10.00 0.98
C GLN A 38 9.96 11.28 0.62
N ILE A 39 9.43 12.09 -0.31
CA ILE A 39 10.02 13.37 -0.72
C ILE A 39 10.13 14.31 0.48
N LEU A 40 9.06 14.45 1.27
CA LEU A 40 9.08 15.28 2.49
C LEU A 40 10.14 14.83 3.49
N LEU A 41 10.29 13.52 3.70
CA LEU A 41 11.33 12.98 4.57
C LEU A 41 12.74 13.26 4.04
N LEU A 42 12.97 13.07 2.73
CA LEU A 42 14.27 13.34 2.10
C LEU A 42 14.64 14.83 2.12
N GLN A 43 13.66 15.72 1.96
CA GLN A 43 13.87 17.17 2.01
C GLN A 43 14.12 17.69 3.43
N SER A 44 13.59 17.02 4.46
CA SER A 44 13.72 17.48 5.85
C SER A 44 15.16 17.46 6.35
N SER A 45 15.83 16.31 6.28
CA SER A 45 17.25 16.17 6.62
C SER A 45 17.77 14.77 6.26
N ALA A 46 19.05 14.71 5.89
CA ALA A 46 19.75 13.43 5.77
C ALA A 46 19.94 12.74 7.15
N GLN A 47 19.97 13.53 8.23
CA GLN A 47 20.16 13.01 9.58
C GLN A 47 18.82 12.69 10.23
N ALA A 48 18.70 11.51 10.84
CA ALA A 48 17.45 11.06 11.45
C ALA A 48 16.96 12.00 12.57
N GLN A 49 17.89 12.67 13.27
CA GLN A 49 17.61 13.62 14.37
C GLN A 49 16.72 14.80 13.98
N PHE A 50 16.74 15.22 12.70
CA PHE A 50 15.97 16.37 12.20
C PHE A 50 14.84 15.92 11.25
N THR A 51 14.37 14.69 11.37
CA THR A 51 13.30 14.14 10.54
C THR A 51 11.95 14.78 10.89
N ILE A 52 11.21 15.22 9.87
CA ILE A 52 9.81 15.61 10.03
C ILE A 52 8.95 14.40 10.39
N CYS A 53 8.12 14.50 11.42
CA CYS A 53 7.18 13.45 11.82
C CYS A 53 5.90 13.53 10.98
N LEU A 54 5.76 12.64 10.01
CA LEU A 54 4.54 12.53 9.19
C LEU A 54 3.52 11.57 9.81
N PHE A 55 4.01 10.56 10.54
CA PHE A 55 3.19 9.51 11.13
C PHE A 55 3.38 9.44 12.65
N SER A 56 2.30 9.29 13.40
CA SER A 56 2.36 9.15 14.86
C SER A 56 2.95 7.79 15.29
N PRO A 57 3.63 7.72 16.46
CA PRO A 57 4.37 6.55 16.94
C PRO A 57 3.46 5.46 17.53
N PHE A 58 2.41 5.08 16.80
CA PHE A 58 1.49 4.00 17.20
C PHE A 58 1.54 2.85 16.20
N GLY A 59 1.61 1.62 16.70
CA GLY A 59 1.69 0.42 15.86
C GLY A 59 0.36 -0.17 15.42
N SER A 60 -0.73 0.27 16.04
CA SER A 60 -2.11 0.04 15.63
C SER A 60 -2.77 1.36 15.23
N GLU A 61 -3.69 1.32 14.27
CA GLU A 61 -4.70 2.37 14.17
C GLU A 61 -5.65 2.19 15.35
N PRO A 62 -5.98 3.22 16.15
CA PRO A 62 -6.99 3.07 17.19
C PRO A 62 -8.31 2.66 16.51
N ALA A 63 -8.91 1.56 16.98
CA ALA A 63 -10.15 1.03 16.47
C ALA A 63 -11.27 2.09 16.50
N GLY A 64 -11.43 2.82 15.40
CA GLY A 64 -12.51 3.77 15.15
C GLY A 64 -13.16 3.56 13.79
N ARG A 65 -12.79 2.47 13.10
CA ARG A 65 -13.15 2.23 11.70
C ARG A 65 -13.78 0.87 11.41
N ASP A 66 -14.04 0.06 12.43
CA ASP A 66 -14.88 -1.13 12.26
C ASP A 66 -16.34 -0.70 12.12
N GLY A 67 -16.87 -0.94 10.93
CA GLY A 67 -18.21 -0.58 10.53
C GLY A 67 -19.29 -1.25 11.38
N GLY A 68 -19.83 -0.51 12.34
CA GLY A 68 -21.19 -0.69 12.83
C GLY A 68 -22.08 0.37 12.18
N ARG A 69 -23.12 -0.06 11.46
CA ARG A 69 -24.31 0.76 11.21
C ARG A 69 -24.82 1.28 12.57
N ALA A 70 -24.46 2.50 12.92
CA ALA A 70 -25.04 3.23 14.05
C ALA A 70 -25.42 4.62 13.52
N ASP A 71 -26.69 4.70 13.14
CA ASP A 71 -27.56 5.87 13.09
C ASP A 71 -26.94 7.26 12.93
N LEU A 72 -27.30 7.88 11.80
CA LEU A 72 -26.98 9.23 11.36
C LEU A 72 -27.61 10.36 12.21
N THR A 73 -27.77 10.19 13.52
CA THR A 73 -28.33 11.23 14.38
C THR A 73 -27.69 11.24 15.76
N SER A 74 -27.06 12.37 16.07
CA SER A 74 -26.64 12.89 17.38
C SER A 74 -25.20 12.60 17.85
N SER A 75 -24.51 13.70 18.17
CA SER A 75 -23.12 13.84 18.65
C SER A 75 -22.00 13.63 17.62
N LEU A 76 -21.70 14.67 16.84
CA LEU A 76 -20.37 14.79 16.23
C LEU A 76 -19.32 14.89 17.36
N PRO A 77 -18.32 14.00 17.44
CA PRO A 77 -17.10 14.31 18.16
C PRO A 77 -16.31 15.30 17.30
N ASN A 78 -16.50 16.59 17.56
CA ASN A 78 -15.62 17.67 17.13
C ASN A 78 -14.23 17.46 17.76
N MET A 79 -13.40 16.51 17.28
CA MET A 79 -11.93 16.50 17.50
C MET A 79 -11.13 15.36 16.81
N ALA A 80 -11.60 14.70 15.74
CA ALA A 80 -10.84 13.58 15.14
C ALA A 80 -9.92 13.96 13.96
N TYR A 81 -10.07 15.15 13.37
CA TYR A 81 -9.37 15.55 12.13
C TYR A 81 -7.94 16.09 12.31
N SER A 82 -7.48 16.33 13.55
CA SER A 82 -6.13 16.87 13.83
C SER A 82 -5.10 15.78 14.16
N ARG A 83 -5.48 14.50 14.21
CA ARG A 83 -4.53 13.42 14.55
C ARG A 83 -3.78 12.94 13.31
N ALA A 84 -2.45 13.08 13.33
CA ALA A 84 -1.57 12.51 12.32
C ALA A 84 -1.76 10.98 12.20
N PRO A 85 -1.80 10.42 10.97
CA PRO A 85 -1.96 8.98 10.74
C PRO A 85 -0.86 8.19 11.46
N SER A 86 -1.13 6.95 11.88
CA SER A 86 -0.14 6.17 12.63
C SER A 86 0.81 5.36 11.73
N LEU A 87 1.98 4.98 12.25
CA LEU A 87 2.86 4.02 11.58
C LEU A 87 2.20 2.66 11.34
N GLY A 88 1.20 2.31 12.16
CA GLY A 88 0.33 1.15 11.95
C GLY A 88 -0.36 1.16 10.59
N LEU A 89 -0.77 2.34 10.08
CA LEU A 89 -1.38 2.45 8.75
C LEU A 89 -0.37 2.16 7.63
N VAL A 90 0.87 2.64 7.76
CA VAL A 90 1.94 2.35 6.80
C VAL A 90 2.28 0.87 6.80
N LEU A 91 2.32 0.24 7.98
CA LEU A 91 2.53 -1.19 8.11
C LEU A 91 1.37 -2.01 7.53
N PHE A 92 0.13 -1.56 7.70
CA PHE A 92 -1.05 -2.16 7.09
C PHE A 92 -0.99 -2.09 5.57
N LEU A 93 -0.68 -0.90 5.00
CA LEU A 93 -0.50 -0.74 3.56
C LEU A 93 0.60 -1.67 3.03
N LEU A 94 1.75 -1.74 3.71
CA LEU A 94 2.84 -2.66 3.33
C LEU A 94 2.40 -4.12 3.27
N LYS A 95 1.62 -4.59 4.27
CA LYS A 95 1.09 -5.96 4.30
C LYS A 95 0.14 -6.22 3.14
N ASN A 96 -0.77 -5.28 2.87
CA ASN A 96 -1.74 -5.40 1.79
C ASN A 96 -1.06 -5.37 0.43
N SER A 97 -0.15 -4.42 0.19
CA SER A 97 0.61 -4.33 -1.07
C SER A 97 1.44 -5.59 -1.32
N ALA A 98 2.02 -6.20 -0.27
CA ALA A 98 2.71 -7.49 -0.41
C ALA A 98 1.74 -8.62 -0.79
N ALA A 99 0.55 -8.68 -0.19
CA ALA A 99 -0.47 -9.69 -0.54
C ALA A 99 -1.02 -9.48 -1.97
N ASP A 100 -1.32 -8.24 -2.33
CA ASP A 100 -1.78 -7.84 -3.66
C ASP A 100 -0.74 -8.16 -4.73
N PHE A 101 0.55 -7.94 -4.45
CA PHE A 101 1.62 -8.33 -5.37
C PHE A 101 1.53 -9.80 -5.76
N PHE A 102 1.36 -10.73 -4.81
CA PHE A 102 1.23 -12.16 -5.14
C PHE A 102 -0.04 -12.47 -5.92
N ARG A 103 -1.17 -11.82 -5.58
CA ARG A 103 -2.44 -11.94 -6.31
C ARG A 103 -2.27 -11.50 -7.77
N PHE A 104 -1.65 -10.35 -8.00
CA PHE A 104 -1.38 -9.83 -9.35
C PHE A 104 -0.35 -10.66 -10.10
N HIS A 105 0.67 -11.17 -9.42
CA HIS A 105 1.72 -12.00 -10.03
C HIS A 105 1.15 -13.34 -10.49
N GLN A 106 0.32 -13.98 -9.67
CA GLN A 106 -0.37 -15.21 -10.05
C GLN A 106 -1.31 -14.98 -11.24
N SER A 107 -2.12 -13.92 -11.20
CA SER A 107 -3.01 -13.56 -12.31
C SER A 107 -2.23 -13.24 -13.59
N HIS A 108 -1.12 -12.52 -13.50
CA HIS A 108 -0.23 -12.22 -14.63
C HIS A 108 0.33 -13.51 -15.25
N ARG A 109 0.84 -14.44 -14.44
CA ARG A 109 1.34 -15.74 -14.92
C ARG A 109 0.25 -16.58 -15.58
N GLN A 110 -0.96 -16.59 -15.03
CA GLN A 110 -2.10 -17.31 -15.61
C GLN A 110 -2.46 -16.74 -16.98
N SER A 111 -2.61 -15.42 -17.11
CA SER A 111 -2.92 -14.76 -18.39
C SER A 111 -1.81 -14.96 -19.42
N LEU A 112 -0.54 -14.93 -19.00
CA LEU A 112 0.60 -15.21 -19.87
C LEU A 112 0.57 -16.66 -20.39
N GLY A 113 0.27 -17.63 -19.52
CA GLY A 113 0.11 -19.02 -19.92
C GLY A 113 -1.01 -19.20 -20.94
N LYS A 114 -2.18 -18.58 -20.70
CA LYS A 114 -3.30 -18.58 -21.64
C LYS A 114 -2.95 -17.96 -23.00
N LEU A 115 -2.14 -16.90 -23.02
CA LEU A 115 -1.69 -16.28 -24.26
C LEU A 115 -0.72 -17.18 -25.04
N GLN A 116 0.16 -17.91 -24.34
CA GLN A 116 1.10 -18.85 -24.96
C GLN A 116 0.40 -20.08 -25.55
N SER A 117 -0.70 -20.53 -24.95
CA SER A 117 -1.48 -21.69 -25.38
C SER A 117 -2.84 -21.31 -25.99
N LEU A 118 -2.93 -20.15 -26.65
CA LEU A 118 -4.19 -19.58 -27.15
C LEU A 118 -4.97 -20.55 -28.06
N ASP A 119 -4.26 -21.24 -28.96
CA ASP A 119 -4.85 -22.18 -29.92
C ASP A 119 -5.40 -23.46 -29.28
N GLN A 120 -5.02 -23.73 -28.03
CA GLN A 120 -5.43 -24.91 -27.26
C GLN A 120 -6.53 -24.58 -26.24
N LEU A 121 -6.95 -23.32 -26.13
CA LEU A 121 -7.99 -22.93 -25.19
C LEU A 121 -9.37 -23.49 -25.60
N PRO A 122 -10.17 -23.95 -24.63
CA PRO A 122 -11.52 -24.40 -24.92
C PRO A 122 -12.39 -23.23 -25.42
N PRO A 123 -13.38 -23.51 -26.30
CA PRO A 123 -14.21 -22.46 -26.90
C PRO A 123 -15.00 -21.66 -25.86
N GLU A 124 -15.31 -22.24 -24.70
CA GLU A 124 -15.96 -21.60 -23.55
C GLU A 124 -15.07 -20.51 -22.95
N GLU A 125 -13.79 -20.78 -22.72
CA GLU A 125 -12.84 -19.78 -22.22
C GLU A 125 -12.60 -18.65 -23.22
N LEU A 126 -12.54 -18.97 -24.52
CA LEU A 126 -12.46 -17.96 -25.57
C LEU A 126 -13.71 -17.07 -25.59
N LYS A 127 -14.90 -17.64 -25.31
CA LYS A 127 -16.14 -16.88 -25.20
C LYS A 127 -16.11 -15.93 -24.00
N GLU A 128 -15.66 -16.40 -22.84
CA GLU A 128 -15.53 -15.59 -21.62
C GLU A 128 -14.58 -14.39 -21.82
N LEU A 129 -13.42 -14.61 -22.47
CA LEU A 129 -12.46 -13.54 -22.77
C LEU A 129 -13.04 -12.47 -23.71
N CYS A 130 -13.98 -12.84 -24.58
CA CYS A 130 -14.61 -11.92 -25.53
C CYS A 130 -15.90 -11.27 -24.98
N GLN A 131 -16.46 -11.79 -23.89
CA GLN A 131 -17.82 -11.47 -23.42
C GLN A 131 -18.00 -10.01 -23.01
N GLY A 132 -16.92 -9.34 -22.58
CA GLY A 132 -16.91 -7.91 -22.25
C GLY A 132 -16.55 -6.98 -23.40
N LEU A 133 -16.05 -7.49 -24.53
CA LEU A 133 -15.56 -6.69 -25.65
C LEU A 133 -16.57 -6.53 -26.79
N VAL A 134 -17.58 -7.40 -26.85
CA VAL A 134 -18.59 -7.39 -27.91
C VAL A 134 -19.91 -6.87 -27.36
N PRO A 135 -20.50 -5.82 -27.96
CA PRO A 135 -21.77 -5.28 -27.48
C PRO A 135 -22.93 -6.26 -27.73
N GLY A 136 -23.72 -6.51 -26.68
CA GLY A 136 -24.99 -7.23 -26.72
C GLY A 136 -24.93 -8.73 -26.41
N PRO A 137 -26.00 -9.31 -25.83
CA PRO A 137 -26.07 -10.71 -25.45
C PRO A 137 -25.98 -11.59 -26.69
N GLY A 138 -25.10 -12.59 -26.63
CA GLY A 138 -24.82 -13.49 -27.75
C GLY A 138 -24.00 -12.86 -28.88
N GLY A 139 -23.46 -11.65 -28.74
CA GLY A 139 -22.58 -11.04 -29.75
C GLY A 139 -21.35 -11.90 -30.07
N VAL A 140 -20.81 -12.57 -29.05
CA VAL A 140 -19.66 -13.49 -29.18
C VAL A 140 -19.99 -14.77 -29.96
N GLU A 141 -21.26 -15.19 -29.99
CA GLU A 141 -21.71 -16.37 -30.77
C GLU A 141 -21.79 -16.06 -32.26
N LYS A 142 -21.98 -14.78 -32.62
CA LYS A 142 -22.14 -14.30 -34.01
C LYS A 142 -20.82 -14.05 -34.75
N ILE A 143 -19.70 -13.99 -34.03
CA ILE A 143 -18.37 -13.76 -34.60
C ILE A 143 -17.69 -15.09 -34.96
N SER A 144 -16.85 -15.07 -36.00
CA SER A 144 -16.14 -16.26 -36.45
C SER A 144 -15.13 -16.75 -35.40
N SER A 145 -14.75 -18.03 -35.45
CA SER A 145 -13.73 -18.61 -34.56
C SER A 145 -12.40 -17.82 -34.62
N VAL A 146 -12.00 -17.44 -35.83
CA VAL A 146 -10.78 -16.63 -36.06
C VAL A 146 -10.90 -15.24 -35.41
N GLN A 147 -12.04 -14.57 -35.55
CA GLN A 147 -12.29 -13.28 -34.91
C GLN A 147 -12.32 -13.39 -33.38
N ARG A 148 -12.89 -14.48 -32.85
CA ARG A 148 -12.93 -14.74 -31.40
C ARG A 148 -11.53 -14.96 -30.84
N SER A 149 -10.69 -15.74 -31.52
CA SER A 149 -9.28 -15.92 -31.14
C SER A 149 -8.50 -14.60 -31.16
N LEU A 150 -8.69 -13.77 -32.19
CA LEU A 150 -8.03 -12.46 -32.27
C LEU A 150 -8.47 -11.51 -31.14
N LEU A 151 -9.76 -11.48 -30.79
CA LEU A 151 -10.27 -10.67 -29.68
C LEU A 151 -9.77 -11.18 -28.32
N ALA A 152 -9.76 -12.50 -28.11
CA ALA A 152 -9.20 -13.12 -26.91
C ALA A 152 -7.71 -12.79 -26.75
N ASN A 153 -6.93 -12.84 -27.83
CA ASN A 153 -5.52 -12.42 -27.82
C ASN A 153 -5.38 -10.96 -27.35
N LYS A 154 -6.12 -10.04 -27.97
CA LYS A 154 -6.12 -8.62 -27.58
C LYS A 154 -6.49 -8.43 -26.11
N ARG A 155 -7.53 -9.13 -25.62
CA ARG A 155 -7.92 -9.06 -24.21
C ARG A 155 -6.83 -9.57 -23.27
N LEU A 156 -6.21 -10.70 -23.59
CA LEU A 156 -5.13 -11.26 -22.78
C LEU A 156 -3.93 -10.33 -22.72
N VAL A 157 -3.55 -9.70 -23.83
CA VAL A 157 -2.48 -8.68 -23.86
C VAL A 157 -2.84 -7.48 -22.98
N GLN A 158 -4.08 -6.99 -23.03
CA GLN A 158 -4.54 -5.92 -22.13
C GLN A 158 -4.45 -6.34 -20.65
N LEU A 159 -4.94 -7.53 -20.30
CA LEU A 159 -4.89 -8.06 -18.94
C LEU A 159 -3.44 -8.21 -18.44
N ILE A 160 -2.55 -8.74 -19.27
CA ILE A 160 -1.12 -8.89 -18.93
C ILE A 160 -0.50 -7.52 -18.66
N ASN A 161 -0.70 -6.55 -19.55
CA ASN A 161 -0.16 -5.21 -19.40
C ASN A 161 -0.72 -4.50 -18.15
N ASN A 162 -2.01 -4.68 -17.87
CA ASN A 162 -2.64 -4.14 -16.68
C ASN A 162 -2.02 -4.74 -15.40
N ARG A 163 -1.91 -6.08 -15.33
CA ARG A 163 -1.27 -6.74 -14.18
C ARG A 163 0.20 -6.36 -14.01
N ALA A 164 0.93 -6.16 -15.11
CA ALA A 164 2.31 -5.66 -15.06
C ALA A 164 2.40 -4.26 -14.43
N LYS A 165 1.48 -3.34 -14.78
CA LYS A 165 1.38 -2.01 -14.16
C LYS A 165 1.09 -2.10 -12.65
N LEU A 166 0.12 -2.94 -12.26
CA LEU A 166 -0.22 -3.16 -10.85
C LEU A 166 0.96 -3.74 -10.06
N LEU A 167 1.71 -4.69 -10.64
CA LEU A 167 2.92 -5.23 -10.03
C LEU A 167 4.00 -4.16 -9.81
N ALA A 168 4.19 -3.27 -10.79
CA ALA A 168 5.11 -2.14 -10.67
C ALA A 168 4.72 -1.19 -9.54
N LEU A 169 3.43 -0.83 -9.48
CA LEU A 169 2.89 0.02 -8.42
C LEU A 169 3.02 -0.64 -7.03
N CYS A 170 2.68 -1.92 -6.90
CA CYS A 170 2.86 -2.64 -5.62
C CYS A 170 4.31 -2.69 -5.17
N SER A 171 5.25 -3.01 -6.07
CA SER A 171 6.69 -3.02 -5.74
C SER A 171 7.14 -1.64 -5.27
N TYR A 172 6.74 -0.58 -5.98
CA TYR A 172 7.08 0.78 -5.61
C TYR A 172 6.50 1.18 -4.24
N ILE A 173 5.21 0.90 -3.99
CA ILE A 173 4.57 1.17 -2.69
C ILE A 173 5.31 0.43 -1.56
N ILE A 174 5.68 -0.84 -1.78
CA ILE A 174 6.42 -1.65 -0.80
C ILE A 174 7.76 -0.99 -0.45
N GLU A 175 8.55 -0.62 -1.46
CA GLU A 175 9.84 0.05 -1.28
C GLU A 175 9.70 1.36 -0.48
N THR A 176 8.71 2.18 -0.85
CA THR A 176 8.48 3.48 -0.23
C THR A 176 7.93 3.34 1.20
N CYS A 177 7.02 2.41 1.45
CA CYS A 177 6.55 2.09 2.80
C CYS A 177 7.70 1.63 3.71
N LEU A 178 8.58 0.76 3.22
CA LEU A 178 9.75 0.29 3.99
C LEU A 178 10.69 1.45 4.31
N PHE A 179 10.92 2.37 3.37
CA PHE A 179 11.75 3.55 3.61
C PHE A 179 11.14 4.45 4.68
N VAL A 180 9.86 4.79 4.55
CA VAL A 180 9.12 5.63 5.49
C VAL A 180 9.12 5.01 6.89
N LEU A 181 8.82 3.71 6.99
CA LEU A 181 8.85 2.97 8.26
C LEU A 181 10.23 3.00 8.90
N TRP A 182 11.27 2.66 8.14
CA TRP A 182 12.64 2.66 8.67
C TRP A 182 13.04 4.03 9.21
N ARG A 183 12.79 5.11 8.46
CA ARG A 183 13.12 6.49 8.87
C ARG A 183 12.41 6.91 10.16
N HIS A 184 11.12 6.63 10.27
CA HIS A 184 10.37 6.98 11.48
C HIS A 184 10.79 6.11 12.68
N LEU A 185 11.03 4.81 12.48
CA LEU A 185 11.51 3.93 13.55
C LEU A 185 12.91 4.35 14.03
N GLU A 186 13.79 4.74 13.12
CA GLU A 186 15.12 5.26 13.46
C GLU A 186 15.00 6.51 14.34
N TYR A 187 14.14 7.46 13.96
CA TYR A 187 13.86 8.65 14.76
C TYR A 187 13.26 8.30 16.14
N TYR A 188 12.16 7.54 16.20
CA TYR A 188 11.46 7.26 17.45
C TYR A 188 12.25 6.38 18.42
N LEU A 189 13.05 5.43 17.92
CA LEU A 189 13.76 4.48 18.78
C LEU A 189 15.17 4.96 19.18
N LEU A 190 15.82 5.81 18.37
CA LEU A 190 17.20 6.25 18.62
C LEU A 190 17.34 7.72 19.02
N HIS A 191 16.38 8.57 18.66
CA HIS A 191 16.50 10.03 18.83
C HIS A 191 15.40 10.68 19.66
N CYS A 192 14.22 10.06 19.77
CA CYS A 192 13.22 10.45 20.76
C CYS A 192 13.64 9.95 22.15
N THR A 193 14.54 10.65 22.83
CA THR A 193 14.74 10.48 24.26
C THR A 193 13.63 11.24 25.01
N PRO A 194 12.81 10.58 25.85
CA PRO A 194 11.90 11.28 26.74
C PRO A 194 12.74 12.12 27.70
N THR A 195 12.74 13.43 27.54
CA THR A 195 13.36 14.35 28.51
C THR A 195 12.61 14.18 29.82
N ASP A 196 13.33 13.84 30.90
CA ASP A 196 12.78 13.86 32.24
C ASP A 196 12.38 15.32 32.55
N PRO A 197 11.12 15.62 32.93
CA PRO A 197 10.67 17.01 33.10
C PRO A 197 11.36 17.78 34.24
N LYS A 198 12.37 17.19 34.89
CA LYS A 198 13.10 17.81 36.00
C LYS A 198 14.46 18.42 35.63
N ASP A 199 15.05 18.11 34.49
CA ASP A 199 16.42 18.54 34.17
C ASP A 199 16.59 19.05 32.73
N SER A 200 15.91 20.13 32.35
CA SER A 200 16.24 20.85 31.12
C SER A 200 16.50 22.34 31.36
N PRO A 201 17.75 22.73 31.65
CA PRO A 201 18.20 24.10 31.55
C PRO A 201 18.89 24.27 30.19
N LEU A 202 18.15 24.54 29.10
CA LEU A 202 18.65 25.19 27.87
C LEU A 202 17.52 25.37 26.82
N PRO A 203 17.04 26.61 26.60
CA PRO A 203 16.09 26.90 25.54
C PRO A 203 16.86 27.23 24.24
N GLY A 204 17.05 26.24 23.36
CA GLY A 204 17.79 26.50 22.11
C GLY A 204 17.46 25.61 20.92
N ALA A 205 16.98 24.39 21.13
CA ALA A 205 16.73 23.44 20.03
C ALA A 205 15.28 23.42 19.51
N THR A 206 14.34 24.09 20.19
CA THR A 206 12.90 24.00 19.90
C THR A 206 12.40 24.99 18.85
N LEU A 207 13.19 25.99 18.46
CA LEU A 207 12.71 27.10 17.61
C LEU A 207 12.48 26.73 16.13
N TYR A 208 13.07 25.65 15.62
CA TYR A 208 12.81 25.19 14.24
C TYR A 208 11.67 24.18 14.13
N GLN A 209 11.19 23.64 15.26
CA GLN A 209 10.12 22.63 15.28
C GLN A 209 8.70 23.25 15.23
N SER A 210 8.59 24.57 15.50
CA SER A 210 7.33 25.25 15.78
C SER A 210 6.63 25.89 14.57
N ARG A 211 7.21 25.89 13.37
CA ARG A 211 6.59 26.61 12.22
C ARG A 211 5.69 25.77 11.32
N LEU A 212 5.67 24.44 11.49
CA LEU A 212 4.79 23.55 10.70
C LEU A 212 4.03 22.51 11.55
N ALA A 213 4.41 22.31 12.81
CA ALA A 213 3.71 21.39 13.71
C ALA A 213 2.68 22.18 14.53
N ASP A 214 1.42 22.08 14.12
CA ASP A 214 0.26 22.34 14.96
C ASP A 214 0.46 21.69 16.34
N ASP A 215 0.10 22.40 17.42
CA ASP A 215 0.42 22.12 18.84
C ASP A 215 0.02 20.71 19.34
N SER A 216 -0.69 19.93 18.53
CA SER A 216 -1.07 18.53 18.76
C SER A 216 0.12 17.57 18.95
N PHE A 217 1.27 17.77 18.29
CA PHE A 217 2.39 16.80 18.37
C PHE A 217 3.26 16.99 19.62
N GLY A 218 3.38 18.23 20.12
CA GLY A 218 4.11 18.55 21.35
C GLY A 218 3.43 18.04 22.62
N SER A 219 2.09 18.06 22.65
CA SER A 219 1.29 17.61 23.79
C SER A 219 1.38 16.09 24.04
N LEU A 220 1.62 15.28 23.00
CA LEU A 220 1.80 13.82 23.13
C LEU A 220 3.16 13.41 23.73
N GLN A 221 4.16 14.31 23.74
CA GLN A 221 5.50 14.02 24.27
C GLN A 221 5.58 14.09 25.80
N ALA A 222 4.71 14.85 26.47
CA ALA A 222 4.94 15.27 27.85
C ALA A 222 4.52 14.27 28.94
N SER A 223 3.71 13.24 28.67
CA SER A 223 3.09 12.43 29.74
C SER A 223 3.25 10.91 29.64
N THR A 224 3.80 10.36 28.55
CA THR A 224 3.86 8.88 28.34
C THR A 224 5.13 8.38 27.62
N GLY A 225 6.21 9.17 27.59
CA GLY A 225 7.32 9.03 26.64
C GLY A 225 8.00 7.64 26.57
N ARG A 226 8.30 6.98 27.70
CA ARG A 226 8.93 5.63 27.68
C ARG A 226 7.91 4.50 27.41
N GLY A 227 6.69 4.62 27.92
CA GLY A 227 5.63 3.62 27.74
C GLY A 227 5.11 3.56 26.30
N ALA A 228 5.00 4.71 25.64
CA ALA A 228 4.57 4.79 24.24
C ALA A 228 5.62 4.22 23.28
N ILE A 229 6.91 4.51 23.49
CA ILE A 229 8.01 3.99 22.65
C ILE A 229 8.16 2.47 22.81
N SER A 230 8.07 1.95 24.03
CA SER A 230 8.13 0.50 24.28
C SER A 230 6.94 -0.23 23.64
N ARG A 231 5.72 0.35 23.73
CA ARG A 231 4.53 -0.16 23.01
C ARG A 231 4.73 -0.14 21.50
N LEU A 232 5.17 0.97 20.92
CA LEU A 232 5.47 1.07 19.48
C LEU A 232 6.44 -0.03 19.05
N LYS A 233 7.54 -0.22 19.80
CA LYS A 233 8.54 -1.24 19.48
C LYS A 233 7.93 -2.65 19.51
N SER A 234 7.11 -2.95 20.52
CA SER A 234 6.41 -4.22 20.65
C SER A 234 5.44 -4.46 19.48
N ASP A 235 4.58 -3.48 19.20
CA ASP A 235 3.56 -3.57 18.14
C ASP A 235 4.21 -3.72 16.76
N MET A 236 5.28 -2.97 16.50
CA MET A 236 6.05 -3.05 15.26
C MET A 236 6.81 -4.37 15.15
N ALA A 237 7.35 -4.92 16.23
CA ALA A 237 8.00 -6.23 16.23
C ALA A 237 6.99 -7.35 15.94
N ALA A 238 5.80 -7.30 16.55
CA ALA A 238 4.73 -8.25 16.28
C ALA A 238 4.19 -8.11 14.84
N GLY A 239 4.00 -6.87 14.39
CA GLY A 239 3.44 -6.57 13.08
C GLY A 239 4.41 -6.78 11.91
N PHE A 240 5.71 -6.56 12.12
CA PHE A 240 6.80 -6.80 11.16
C PHE A 240 7.52 -8.14 11.42
N GLY A 241 6.74 -9.18 11.71
CA GLY A 241 7.24 -10.53 11.99
C GLY A 241 7.87 -11.25 10.79
N GLU A 242 8.46 -12.42 11.05
CA GLU A 242 9.22 -13.19 10.05
C GLU A 242 8.42 -13.57 8.80
N ALA A 243 7.11 -13.82 8.95
CA ALA A 243 6.24 -14.16 7.82
C ALA A 243 6.14 -13.00 6.82
N LEU A 244 5.99 -11.77 7.29
CA LEU A 244 5.98 -10.59 6.43
C LEU A 244 7.36 -10.36 5.81
N GLN A 245 8.42 -10.48 6.60
CA GLN A 245 9.79 -10.33 6.09
C GLN A 245 10.09 -11.32 4.95
N ARG A 246 9.71 -12.60 5.11
CA ARG A 246 9.86 -13.62 4.06
C ARG A 246 9.08 -13.26 2.80
N LYS A 247 7.81 -12.85 2.93
CA LYS A 247 7.00 -12.39 1.80
C LYS A 247 7.66 -11.22 1.05
N LEU A 248 8.20 -10.23 1.76
CA LEU A 248 8.85 -9.08 1.15
C LEU A 248 10.12 -9.45 0.37
N LEU A 249 10.93 -10.37 0.91
CA LEU A 249 12.11 -10.89 0.20
C LEU A 249 11.73 -11.70 -1.04
N GLU A 250 10.62 -12.44 -0.98
CA GLU A 250 10.09 -13.16 -2.13
C GLU A 250 9.54 -12.20 -3.21
N VAL A 251 8.88 -11.11 -2.82
CA VAL A 251 8.51 -10.02 -3.76
C VAL A 251 9.74 -9.49 -4.48
N GLU A 252 10.80 -9.17 -3.76
CA GLU A 252 12.07 -8.72 -4.36
C GLU A 252 12.64 -9.78 -5.31
N SER A 253 12.63 -11.06 -4.92
CA SER A 253 13.13 -12.16 -5.77
C SER A 253 12.32 -12.33 -7.06
N LEU A 254 11.00 -12.15 -7.02
CA LEU A 254 10.12 -12.30 -8.17
C LEU A 254 10.18 -11.09 -9.10
N TYR A 255 10.32 -9.88 -8.55
CA TYR A 255 10.29 -8.63 -9.33
C TYR A 255 11.68 -8.15 -9.78
N SER A 256 12.77 -8.53 -9.09
CA SER A 256 14.16 -8.15 -9.42
C SER A 256 14.67 -8.74 -10.74
N GLN A 257 13.99 -9.75 -11.29
CA GLN A 257 14.27 -10.24 -12.65
C GLN A 257 13.99 -9.16 -13.72
N VAL A 258 13.15 -8.16 -13.42
CA VAL A 258 12.72 -7.11 -14.35
C VAL A 258 13.50 -5.80 -14.15
N ARG A 259 13.99 -5.52 -12.94
CA ARG A 259 14.81 -4.33 -12.62
C ARG A 259 16.19 -4.76 -12.12
N SER A 260 17.23 -4.40 -12.87
CA SER A 260 18.65 -4.64 -12.56
C SER A 260 18.99 -4.45 -11.07
N ARG A 261 19.27 -5.55 -10.36
CA ARG A 261 20.10 -5.68 -9.13
C ARG A 261 19.93 -4.60 -8.05
N TYR A 262 18.73 -4.36 -7.53
CA TYR A 262 18.57 -3.61 -6.28
C TYR A 262 18.05 -4.50 -5.15
N THR A 263 18.92 -4.85 -4.20
CA THR A 263 18.59 -5.52 -2.93
C THR A 263 18.04 -4.53 -1.90
N PHE A 264 17.21 -3.58 -2.35
CA PHE A 264 16.74 -2.46 -1.55
C PHE A 264 15.77 -2.90 -0.47
N ILE A 265 14.82 -3.78 -0.81
CA ILE A 265 13.87 -4.36 0.14
C ILE A 265 14.63 -5.19 1.17
N GLN A 266 15.57 -6.03 0.73
CA GLN A 266 16.41 -6.82 1.65
C GLN A 266 17.20 -5.94 2.62
N ALA A 267 17.79 -4.84 2.13
CA ALA A 267 18.55 -3.92 2.96
C ALA A 267 17.66 -3.25 4.03
N LEU A 268 16.47 -2.77 3.65
CA LEU A 268 15.52 -2.12 4.56
C LEU A 268 14.92 -3.10 5.58
N VAL A 269 14.54 -4.31 5.14
CA VAL A 269 14.08 -5.38 6.04
C VAL A 269 15.12 -5.66 7.11
N ARG A 270 16.41 -5.73 6.73
CA ARG A 270 17.52 -5.94 7.69
C ARG A 270 17.66 -4.77 8.67
N ARG A 271 17.56 -3.53 8.21
CA ARG A 271 17.65 -2.32 9.05
C ARG A 271 16.50 -2.24 10.05
N ILE A 272 15.26 -2.37 9.58
CA ILE A 272 14.06 -2.36 10.44
C ILE A 272 14.14 -3.48 11.47
N ARG A 273 14.49 -4.70 11.07
CA ARG A 273 14.70 -5.81 12.01
C ARG A 273 15.77 -5.49 13.06
N GLY A 274 16.86 -4.82 12.67
CA GLY A 274 17.90 -4.38 13.59
C GLY A 274 17.38 -3.43 14.67
N LEU A 275 16.54 -2.46 14.28
CA LEU A 275 15.92 -1.50 15.21
C LEU A 275 14.94 -2.17 16.18
N LEU A 276 14.19 -3.16 15.71
CA LEU A 276 13.15 -3.84 16.49
C LEU A 276 13.70 -4.93 17.43
N ARG A 277 14.93 -5.42 17.21
CA ARG A 277 15.56 -6.38 18.13
C ARG A 277 15.75 -5.76 19.52
N GLN A 278 15.46 -6.53 20.55
CA GLN A 278 15.88 -6.16 21.90
C GLN A 278 17.39 -6.38 22.04
N PRO A 279 18.14 -5.47 22.68
CA PRO A 279 19.42 -5.87 23.23
C PRO A 279 19.14 -7.03 24.18
N LYS A 280 19.85 -8.15 23.99
CA LYS A 280 19.84 -9.24 24.97
C LYS A 280 20.43 -8.66 26.26
N SER A 281 19.60 -8.37 27.25
CA SER A 281 20.03 -8.25 28.65
C SER A 281 20.19 -9.65 29.24
#